data_AF-A0A442E6Y6-F1
#
_entry.id   AF-A0A442E6Y6-F1
#
_cell.length_a   1.000
_cell.length_b   1.000
_cell.length_c   1.000
_cell.angle_alpha   90.00
_cell.angle_beta   90.00
_cell.angle_gamma   90.00
#
_symmetry.space_group_name_H-M   'P 1'
#
loop_
_entity.id
_entity.type
_entity.pdbx_description
1 polymer ?
#
loop_
_entity_poly.entity_id
_entity_poly.type
_entity_poly.pdbx_seq_one_letter_code
_entity_poly.pdbx_strand_id
1 'polypeptide(L)' 'MKKVEAEKAIRYLATQWAHTLSEKEREHPSFSAFKAWIAANRYSGYLNFRSVMGADYDAEMWFDEELGQMQRN' A
#
# COMPACT_ATOMS: atom_id res chain seq x y z
N MET A 1 -5.07 -15.40 -2.54
CA MET A 1 -5.89 -14.22 -2.26
C MET A 1 -6.59 -13.76 -3.53
N LYS A 2 -7.84 -13.27 -3.48
CA LYS A 2 -8.45 -12.60 -4.64
C LYS A 2 -7.91 -11.17 -4.75
N LYS A 3 -7.75 -10.67 -5.99
CA LYS A 3 -7.26 -9.30 -6.26
C LYS A 3 -8.08 -8.24 -5.51
N VAL A 4 -9.40 -8.38 -5.50
CA VAL A 4 -10.33 -7.45 -4.84
C VAL A 4 -10.19 -7.46 -3.30
N GLU A 5 -9.90 -8.62 -2.70
CA GLU A 5 -9.66 -8.72 -1.26
C GLU A 5 -8.31 -8.10 -0.88
N ALA A 6 -7.28 -8.35 -1.70
CA ALA A 6 -5.97 -7.74 -1.55
C ALA A 6 -6.04 -6.23 -1.70
N GLU A 7 -6.77 -5.72 -2.68
CA GLU A 7 -6.97 -4.28 -2.90
C GLU A 7 -7.54 -3.59 -1.66
N LYS A 8 -8.68 -4.08 -1.15
CA LYS A 8 -9.32 -3.51 0.04
C LYS A 8 -8.40 -3.54 1.26
N ALA A 9 -7.66 -4.64 1.43
CA ALA A 9 -6.71 -4.77 2.53
C ALA A 9 -5.54 -3.80 2.38
N ILE A 10 -4.96 -3.66 1.17
CA ILE A 10 -3.84 -2.75 0.90
C ILE A 10 -4.24 -1.30 1.13
N ARG A 11 -5.39 -0.85 0.60
CA ARG A 11 -5.91 0.51 0.84
C ARG A 11 -6.11 0.81 2.32
N TYR A 12 -6.74 -0.14 3.04
CA TYR A 12 -6.94 -0.01 4.48
C TYR A 12 -5.62 0.07 5.24
N LEU A 13 -4.67 -0.83 4.94
CA LEU A 13 -3.35 -0.87 5.56
C LEU A 13 -2.52 0.37 5.24
N ALA A 14 -2.60 0.90 4.01
CA ALA A 14 -1.91 2.12 3.59
C ALA A 14 -2.38 3.32 4.42
N THR A 15 -3.70 3.47 4.59
CA THR A 15 -4.29 4.51 5.45
C THR A 15 -3.83 4.36 6.91
N GLN A 16 -3.92 3.14 7.47
CA GLN A 16 -3.47 2.87 8.84
C GLN A 16 -1.99 3.19 9.03
N TRP A 17 -1.14 2.77 8.08
CA TRP A 17 0.28 3.07 8.09
C TRP A 17 0.54 4.57 8.00
N ALA A 18 -0.16 5.31 7.13
CA ALA A 18 -0.02 6.75 7.02
C ALA A 18 -0.36 7.49 8.32
N HIS A 19 -1.32 7.00 9.11
CA HIS A 19 -1.59 7.55 10.45
C HIS A 19 -0.43 7.34 11.43
N THR A 20 0.36 6.26 11.28
CA THR A 20 1.55 6.01 12.10
C THR A 20 2.77 6.81 11.67
N LEU A 21 2.77 7.37 10.46
CA LEU A 21 3.87 8.15 9.92
C LEU A 21 3.91 9.57 10.50
N SER A 22 5.14 10.10 10.55
CA SER A 22 5.40 11.52 10.84
C SER A 22 4.97 12.41 9.67
N GLU A 23 4.76 13.70 9.92
CA GLU A 23 4.31 14.66 8.90
C GLU A 23 5.21 14.65 7.64
N LYS A 24 6.53 14.64 7.85
CA LYS A 24 7.54 14.54 6.77
C LYS A 24 7.45 13.25 5.95
N GLU A 25 7.08 12.15 6.57
CA GLU A 25 6.93 10.85 5.89
C GLU A 25 5.59 10.77 5.15
N ARG A 26 4.54 11.42 5.65
CA ARG A 26 3.27 11.60 4.92
C ARG A 26 3.41 12.53 3.73
N GLU A 27 4.37 13.45 3.75
CA GLU A 27 4.66 14.29 2.58
C GLU A 27 5.26 13.50 1.42
N HIS A 28 6.10 12.50 1.71
CA HIS A 28 6.75 11.63 0.73
C HIS A 28 6.64 10.14 1.12
N PRO A 29 5.43 9.57 1.11
CA PRO A 29 5.21 8.17 1.47
C PRO A 29 5.87 7.28 0.43
N SER A 30 6.76 6.39 0.87
CA SER A 30 7.45 5.44 -0.01
C SER A 30 6.79 4.07 0.04
N PHE A 31 6.41 3.53 -1.12
CA PHE A 31 5.85 2.19 -1.22
C PHE A 31 6.80 1.11 -0.67
N SER A 32 8.11 1.27 -0.84
CA SER A 32 9.11 0.36 -0.26
C SER A 32 9.08 0.34 1.27
N ALA A 33 8.87 1.50 1.90
CA ALA A 33 8.73 1.59 3.36
C ALA A 33 7.43 0.94 3.84
N PHE A 34 6.34 1.12 3.08
CA PHE A 34 5.08 0.43 3.32
C PHE A 34 5.21 -1.09 3.18
N LYS A 35 5.91 -1.61 2.17
CA LYS A 35 6.18 -3.05 2.04
C LYS A 35 6.96 -3.61 3.22
N ALA A 36 7.98 -2.88 3.68
CA ALA A 36 8.73 -3.26 4.89
C ALA A 36 7.82 -3.31 6.13
N TRP A 37 6.92 -2.33 6.28
CA TRP A 37 5.94 -2.32 7.37
C TRP A 37 4.94 -3.48 7.27
N ILE A 38 4.42 -3.79 6.09
CA ILE A 38 3.57 -4.97 5.84
C ILE A 38 4.29 -6.26 6.22
N ALA A 39 5.55 -6.40 5.80
CA ALA A 39 6.36 -7.58 6.11
C ALA A 39 6.59 -7.71 7.62
N ALA A 40 6.90 -6.60 8.31
CA ALA A 40 7.07 -6.57 9.76
C ALA A 40 5.78 -6.95 10.52
N ASN A 41 4.61 -6.55 10.00
CA ASN A 41 3.31 -6.86 10.60
C ASN A 41 2.71 -8.20 10.13
N ARG A 42 3.49 -9.03 9.42
CA ARG A 42 3.06 -10.34 8.86
C ARG A 42 1.86 -10.25 7.91
N TYR A 43 1.67 -9.09 7.26
CA TYR A 43 0.64 -8.85 6.25
C TYR A 43 1.12 -9.14 4.82
N SER A 44 2.33 -9.67 4.63
CA SER A 44 2.94 -9.96 3.31
C SER A 44 2.10 -10.89 2.43
N GLY A 45 1.18 -11.67 3.02
CA GLY A 45 0.20 -12.46 2.27
C GLY A 45 -0.69 -11.61 1.35
N TYR A 46 -0.98 -10.36 1.71
CA TYR A 46 -1.75 -9.42 0.87
C TYR A 46 -1.02 -8.92 -0.36
N LEU A 47 0.30 -9.09 -0.43
CA LEU A 47 1.11 -8.81 -1.63
C LEU A 47 1.29 -10.05 -2.51
N ASN A 48 0.77 -11.21 -2.13
CA ASN A 48 0.94 -12.47 -2.86
C ASN A 48 -0.36 -12.92 -3.55
N PHE A 49 -0.98 -12.01 -4.32
CA PHE A 49 -2.17 -12.29 -5.13
C PHE A 49 -1.81 -12.51 -6.60
N ARG A 50 -2.65 -13.28 -7.30
CA ARG A 50 -2.46 -13.51 -8.73
C ARG A 50 -2.87 -12.26 -9.50
N SER A 51 -1.90 -11.56 -10.07
CA SER A 51 -2.09 -10.42 -10.97
C SER A 51 -1.47 -10.71 -12.34
N VAL A 52 -2.07 -10.15 -13.38
CA VAL A 52 -1.54 -10.19 -14.76
C VAL A 52 -0.34 -9.23 -14.92
N MET A 53 -0.38 -8.08 -14.25
CA MET A 53 0.66 -7.04 -14.29
C MET A 53 1.74 -7.23 -13.22
N GLY A 54 1.43 -7.98 -12.17
CA GLY A 54 2.30 -8.19 -11.00
C GLY A 54 1.66 -7.61 -9.74
N ALA A 55 1.72 -8.36 -8.65
CA ALA A 55 1.06 -8.00 -7.40
C ALA A 55 1.65 -6.72 -6.79
N ASP A 56 2.96 -6.55 -6.89
CA ASP A 56 3.66 -5.34 -6.43
C ASP A 56 3.24 -4.09 -7.21
N TYR A 57 3.08 -4.20 -8.53
CA TYR A 57 2.70 -3.07 -9.39
C TYR A 57 1.26 -2.60 -9.12
N ASP A 58 0.31 -3.55 -9.03
CA ASP A 58 -1.08 -3.23 -8.65
C ASP A 58 -1.13 -2.62 -7.23
N ALA A 59 -0.35 -3.17 -6.28
CA ALA A 59 -0.31 -2.69 -4.91
C ALA A 59 0.25 -1.27 -4.79
N GLU A 60 1.29 -0.94 -5.56
CA GLU A 60 1.88 0.40 -5.62
C GLU A 60 0.87 1.41 -6.18
N MET A 61 0.16 1.05 -7.26
CA MET A 61 -0.88 1.90 -7.85
C MET A 61 -1.99 2.21 -6.84
N TRP A 62 -2.50 1.19 -6.13
CA TRP A 62 -3.54 1.40 -5.11
C TRP A 62 -3.05 2.23 -3.92
N PHE A 63 -1.79 2.07 -3.54
CA PHE A 63 -1.17 2.85 -2.47
C PHE A 63 -1.08 4.34 -2.84
N ASP A 64 -0.62 4.64 -4.06
CA ASP A 64 -0.51 6.02 -4.54
C ASP A 64 -1.88 6.71 -4.71
N GLU A 65 -2.88 5.96 -5.19
CA GLU A 65 -4.28 6.43 -5.27
C GLU A 65 -4.84 6.74 -3.87
N GLU A 66 -4.66 5.84 -2.90
CA GLU A 66 -5.26 5.98 -1.57
C GLU A 66 -4.62 7.11 -0.75
N LEU A 67 -3.29 7.25 -0.82
CA LEU A 67 -2.58 8.31 -0.11
C LEU A 67 -2.66 9.68 -0.81
N GLY A 68 -3.46 9.78 -1.87
CA GLY A 68 -3.71 11.03 -2.55
C GLY A 68 -2.48 11.62 -3.23
N GLN A 69 -1.48 10.80 -3.60
CA GLN A 69 -0.38 11.26 -4.46
C GLN A 69 -0.90 11.74 -5.83
N MET A 70 -2.09 11.29 -6.25
CA MET A 70 -2.80 11.83 -7.42
C MET A 70 -3.61 13.12 -7.14
N GLN A 71 -3.90 13.48 -5.89
CA GLN A 71 -4.85 14.56 -5.54
C GLN A 71 -4.17 15.84 -5.03
N ARG A 72 -2.84 15.90 -5.00
CA ARG A 72 -2.07 17.14 -4.90
C ARG A 72 -1.93 17.76 -6.29
N ASN A 73 -3.02 18.33 -6.81
CA ASN A 73 -2.99 19.17 -8.01
C ASN A 73 -3.72 20.48 -7.73
#